data_AF-A0A177DPW2-F1
#
_entry.id   AF-A0A177DPW2-F1
#
_cell.length_a   1.000
_cell.length_b   1.000
_cell.length_c   1.000
_cell.angle_alpha   90.00
_cell.angle_beta   90.00
_cell.angle_gamma   90.00
#
_symmetry.space_group_name_H-M   'P 1'
#
loop_
_entity.id
_entity.type
_entity.pdbx_description
1 polymer ?
#
loop_
_entity_poly.entity_id
_entity_poly.type
_entity_poly.pdbx_seq_one_letter_code
_entity_poly.pdbx_strand_id
1 'polypeptide(L)'
;MRVPIAPIIFLASLASARPQEQPACASPSCTETAEVVPARLINDTAILNALAGTYSLVNTSSTLNGVSIPDLPYGEAPVGLLIYTATGFMSATITATEPEFRPNLTFPYQANDTDADWAQVGKHSIGYAGPFRVNDELPATETEGQIFHGPLTVANVPTWVGQNHRRNYTVVEVEEEGTIVKYLRIGSERGGGYRGVLWWKRLA
;
A
#
# COMPACT_ATOMS: atom_id res chain seq x y z
N MET A 1 -11.21 50.38 -21.00
CA MET A 1 -12.55 49.97 -21.48
C MET A 1 -12.88 48.66 -20.79
N ARG A 2 -13.62 48.70 -19.68
CA ARG A 2 -13.92 47.55 -18.82
C ARG A 2 -15.38 47.14 -19.06
N VAL A 3 -15.60 45.88 -19.42
CA VAL A 3 -16.94 45.28 -19.58
C VAL A 3 -17.35 44.67 -18.23
N PRO A 4 -18.55 44.97 -17.68
CA PRO A 4 -19.05 44.28 -16.50
C PRO A 4 -19.85 43.04 -16.91
N ILE A 5 -19.53 41.89 -16.31
CA ILE A 5 -20.34 40.66 -16.41
C ILE A 5 -21.19 40.58 -15.14
N ALA A 6 -22.52 40.54 -15.33
CA ALA A 6 -23.51 40.42 -14.26
C ALA A 6 -23.59 38.97 -13.73
N PRO A 7 -23.94 38.77 -12.44
CA PRO A 7 -24.10 37.43 -11.88
C PRO A 7 -25.49 36.85 -12.22
N ILE A 8 -25.50 35.59 -12.63
CA ILE A 8 -26.71 34.78 -12.83
C ILE A 8 -27.16 34.24 -11.46
N ILE A 9 -28.35 34.63 -11.04
CA ILE A 9 -29.03 34.14 -9.83
C ILE A 9 -29.79 32.86 -10.20
N PHE A 10 -29.44 31.74 -9.56
CA PHE A 10 -30.26 30.53 -9.60
C PHE A 10 -31.27 30.54 -8.44
N LEU A 11 -32.56 30.55 -8.78
CA LEU A 11 -33.67 30.31 -7.86
C LEU A 11 -33.77 28.80 -7.61
N ALA A 12 -33.48 28.36 -6.38
CA ALA A 12 -33.82 27.02 -5.92
C ALA A 12 -35.26 27.00 -5.40
N SER A 13 -36.12 26.27 -6.09
CA SER A 13 -37.50 26.01 -5.67
C SER A 13 -37.52 24.89 -4.62
N LEU A 14 -38.04 25.19 -3.44
CA LEU A 14 -38.30 24.22 -2.37
C LEU A 14 -39.65 23.55 -2.63
N ALA A 15 -39.63 22.34 -3.20
CA ALA A 15 -40.80 21.46 -3.23
C ALA A 15 -40.74 20.48 -2.06
N SER A 16 -41.67 20.65 -1.13
CA SER A 16 -41.94 19.74 0.00
C SER A 16 -42.52 18.42 -0.52
N ALA A 17 -41.78 17.33 -0.35
CA ALA A 17 -42.25 15.97 -0.64
C ALA A 17 -42.84 15.34 0.63
N ARG A 18 -44.13 14.97 0.57
CA ARG A 18 -44.85 14.21 1.59
C ARG A 18 -44.30 12.77 1.68
N PRO A 19 -44.39 12.10 2.85
CA PRO A 19 -44.07 10.69 2.97
C PRO A 19 -45.11 9.83 2.23
N GLN A 20 -44.67 8.97 1.31
CA GLN A 20 -45.48 7.87 0.80
C GLN A 20 -45.39 6.70 1.79
N GLU A 21 -46.53 6.33 2.36
CA GLU A 21 -46.73 5.07 3.07
C GLU A 21 -46.52 3.89 2.10
N GLN A 22 -45.61 2.97 2.44
CA GLN A 22 -45.54 1.66 1.81
C GLN A 22 -46.55 0.72 2.48
N PRO A 23 -47.29 -0.11 1.72
CA PRO A 23 -48.19 -1.08 2.31
C PRO A 23 -47.38 -2.21 2.96
N ALA A 24 -47.73 -2.53 4.20
CA ALA A 24 -47.24 -3.68 4.93
C ALA A 24 -47.61 -4.98 4.20
N CYS A 25 -46.61 -5.75 3.78
CA CYS A 25 -46.81 -7.15 3.43
C CYS A 25 -47.09 -7.95 4.71
N ALA A 26 -48.34 -8.34 4.90
CA ALA A 26 -48.77 -9.29 5.91
C ALA A 26 -48.78 -10.72 5.30
N SER A 27 -47.69 -11.47 5.46
CA SER A 27 -47.68 -12.93 5.32
C SER A 27 -46.47 -13.56 6.05
N PRO A 28 -46.66 -14.65 6.83
CA PRO A 28 -45.65 -15.14 7.78
C PRO A 28 -44.81 -16.29 7.19
N SER A 29 -44.11 -16.10 6.06
CA SER A 29 -43.26 -17.17 5.52
C SER A 29 -41.97 -16.76 4.80
N CYS A 30 -41.43 -15.56 5.08
CA CYS A 30 -40.11 -15.17 4.61
C CYS A 30 -39.13 -15.07 5.78
N THR A 31 -38.90 -16.19 6.48
CA THR A 31 -37.69 -16.37 7.30
C THR A 31 -36.64 -17.00 6.40
N GLU A 32 -36.06 -16.18 5.53
CA GLU A 32 -34.76 -16.50 4.93
C GLU A 32 -33.74 -16.19 6.02
N THR A 33 -33.43 -17.19 6.83
CA THR A 33 -32.23 -17.18 7.65
C THR A 33 -31.06 -17.08 6.67
N ALA A 34 -30.57 -15.86 6.46
CA ALA A 34 -29.27 -15.63 5.88
C ALA A 34 -28.29 -16.49 6.67
N GLU A 35 -27.81 -17.55 6.03
CA GLU A 35 -26.77 -18.40 6.57
C GLU A 35 -25.56 -17.49 6.79
N VAL A 36 -25.31 -17.13 8.05
CA VAL A 36 -24.12 -16.41 8.44
C VAL A 36 -22.97 -17.34 8.12
N VAL A 37 -22.35 -17.14 6.96
CA VAL A 37 -21.10 -17.78 6.59
C VAL A 37 -20.18 -17.63 7.81
N PRO A 38 -19.71 -18.73 8.41
CA PRO A 38 -18.93 -18.62 9.63
C PRO A 38 -17.73 -17.73 9.34
N ALA A 39 -17.57 -16.69 10.17
CA ALA A 39 -16.41 -15.82 10.11
C ALA A 39 -15.17 -16.71 10.13
N ARG A 40 -14.47 -16.77 8.98
CA ARG A 40 -13.25 -17.55 8.84
C ARG A 40 -12.30 -17.03 9.91
N LEU A 41 -11.88 -17.92 10.82
CA LEU A 41 -10.94 -17.59 11.89
C LEU A 41 -9.65 -17.06 11.26
N ILE A 42 -9.45 -15.75 11.36
CA ILE A 42 -8.19 -15.11 11.03
C ILE A 42 -7.23 -15.44 12.17
N ASN A 43 -6.25 -16.28 11.89
CA ASN A 43 -5.17 -16.53 12.84
C ASN A 43 -4.03 -15.56 12.53
N ASP A 44 -4.14 -14.34 13.06
CA ASP A 44 -3.15 -13.28 12.87
C ASP A 44 -1.74 -13.77 13.20
N THR A 45 -1.57 -14.51 14.29
CA THR A 45 -0.25 -15.01 14.70
C THR A 45 0.34 -15.94 13.65
N ALA A 46 -0.45 -16.85 13.07
CA ALA A 46 0.02 -17.72 11.99
C ALA A 46 0.40 -16.93 10.73
N ILE A 47 -0.39 -15.92 10.37
CA ILE A 47 -0.12 -15.05 9.22
C ILE A 47 1.16 -14.22 9.43
N LEU A 48 1.32 -13.61 10.61
CA LEU A 48 2.52 -12.84 10.96
C LEU A 48 3.76 -13.75 10.93
N ASN A 49 3.67 -14.97 11.44
CA ASN A 49 4.75 -15.95 11.39
C ASN A 49 5.09 -16.37 9.94
N ALA A 50 4.08 -16.57 9.09
CA ALA A 50 4.28 -16.93 7.69
C ALA A 50 4.95 -15.82 6.88
N LEU A 51 4.62 -14.56 7.17
CA LEU A 51 5.21 -13.38 6.53
C LEU A 51 6.55 -12.95 7.15
N ALA A 52 6.87 -13.41 8.36
CA ALA A 52 8.12 -13.04 9.03
C ALA A 52 9.33 -13.50 8.21
N GLY A 53 10.25 -12.57 7.97
CA GLY A 53 11.44 -12.80 7.16
C GLY A 53 12.02 -11.50 6.62
N THR A 54 13.19 -11.65 5.98
CA THR A 54 13.81 -10.59 5.19
C THR A 54 13.60 -10.90 3.72
N TYR A 55 13.26 -9.88 2.94
CA TYR A 55 12.99 -10.04 1.52
C TYR A 55 13.77 -9.00 0.71
N SER A 56 14.41 -9.42 -0.38
CA SER A 56 15.06 -8.52 -1.35
C SER A 56 14.10 -8.15 -2.47
N LEU A 57 14.12 -6.90 -2.89
CA LEU A 57 13.34 -6.44 -4.03
C LEU A 57 13.80 -7.14 -5.32
N VAL A 58 12.84 -7.62 -6.11
CA VAL A 58 13.07 -8.28 -7.41
C VAL A 58 12.62 -7.38 -8.55
N ASN A 59 11.42 -6.81 -8.44
CA ASN A 59 10.87 -5.95 -9.47
C ASN A 59 9.79 -5.03 -8.90
N THR A 60 9.58 -3.89 -9.57
CA THR A 60 8.49 -2.96 -9.33
C THR A 60 7.71 -2.72 -10.61
N SER A 61 6.40 -2.51 -10.49
CA SER A 61 5.60 -2.02 -11.60
C SER A 61 4.50 -1.10 -11.10
N SER A 62 4.18 -0.11 -11.92
CA SER A 62 3.14 0.87 -11.66
C SER A 62 2.15 0.89 -12.83
N THR A 63 0.86 1.02 -12.50
CA THR A 63 -0.21 1.17 -13.49
C THR A 63 -1.12 2.33 -13.11
N LEU A 64 -1.67 3.01 -14.12
CA LEU A 64 -2.73 3.99 -14.00
C LEU A 64 -3.93 3.50 -14.81
N ASN A 65 -5.05 3.24 -14.13
CA ASN A 65 -6.26 2.70 -14.77
C ASN A 65 -6.00 1.41 -15.59
N GLY A 66 -5.08 0.57 -15.10
CA GLY A 66 -4.68 -0.68 -15.76
C GLY A 66 -3.63 -0.54 -16.86
N VAL A 67 -3.23 0.69 -17.23
CA VAL A 67 -2.17 0.95 -18.21
C VAL A 67 -0.83 1.10 -17.49
N SER A 68 0.21 0.41 -17.97
CA SER A 68 1.55 0.50 -17.39
C SER A 68 2.10 1.93 -17.49
N ILE A 69 2.69 2.41 -16.40
CA ILE A 69 3.38 3.70 -16.33
C ILE A 69 4.79 3.52 -15.76
N PRO A 70 5.76 4.39 -16.11
CA PRO A 70 7.10 4.33 -15.56
C PRO A 70 7.11 4.48 -14.03
N ASP A 71 7.94 3.70 -13.33
CA ASP A 71 8.11 3.75 -11.88
C ASP A 71 9.34 4.61 -11.49
N LEU A 72 9.38 5.83 -12.02
CA LEU A 72 10.53 6.75 -11.94
C LEU A 72 11.08 7.03 -10.53
N PRO A 73 10.27 7.06 -9.44
CA PRO A 73 10.80 7.38 -8.12
C PRO A 73 11.88 6.41 -7.62
N TYR A 74 11.94 5.19 -8.14
CA TYR A 74 12.90 4.17 -7.68
C TYR A 74 14.07 3.96 -8.66
N GLY A 75 14.14 4.71 -9.77
CA GLY A 75 15.11 4.44 -10.83
C GLY A 75 14.71 3.25 -11.72
N GLU A 76 15.59 2.88 -12.64
CA GLU A 76 15.41 1.77 -13.57
C GLU A 76 15.77 0.42 -12.95
N ALA A 77 16.72 0.40 -12.00
CA ALA A 77 17.19 -0.82 -11.35
C ALA A 77 17.19 -0.71 -9.80
N PRO A 78 16.03 -0.47 -9.15
CA PRO A 78 15.98 -0.31 -7.71
C PRO A 78 16.44 -1.55 -6.95
N VAL A 79 17.08 -1.31 -5.81
CA VAL A 79 17.33 -2.32 -4.78
C VAL A 79 16.55 -1.99 -3.53
N GLY A 80 16.18 -3.00 -2.76
CA GLY A 80 15.47 -2.77 -1.53
C GLY A 80 15.38 -3.98 -0.63
N LEU A 81 15.07 -3.71 0.63
CA LEU A 81 14.76 -4.69 1.66
C LEU A 81 13.37 -4.43 2.24
N LEU A 82 12.59 -5.49 2.38
CA LEU A 82 11.36 -5.52 3.14
C LEU A 82 11.56 -6.54 4.26
N ILE A 83 11.37 -6.12 5.49
CA ILE A 83 11.52 -6.97 6.67
C ILE A 83 10.19 -6.99 7.40
N TYR A 84 9.71 -8.19 7.70
CA TYR A 84 8.61 -8.42 8.62
C TYR A 84 9.12 -9.25 9.79
N THR A 85 8.66 -8.90 10.98
CA THR A 85 8.92 -9.64 12.21
C THR A 85 7.65 -10.36 12.66
N ALA A 86 7.82 -11.53 13.28
CA ALA A 86 6.71 -12.29 13.87
C ALA A 86 5.97 -11.50 14.98
N THR A 87 6.64 -10.52 15.59
CA THR A 87 6.08 -9.63 16.62
C THR A 87 5.24 -8.49 16.06
N GLY A 88 4.97 -8.44 14.75
CA GLY A 88 4.08 -7.45 14.16
C GLY A 88 4.74 -6.09 13.86
N PHE A 89 6.06 -6.05 13.62
CA PHE A 89 6.78 -4.87 13.10
C PHE A 89 7.34 -5.13 11.71
N MET A 90 7.44 -4.05 10.93
CA MET A 90 7.99 -4.09 9.58
C MET A 90 8.85 -2.86 9.27
N SER A 91 9.75 -3.02 8.30
CA SER A 91 10.46 -1.93 7.65
C SER A 91 10.59 -2.18 6.16
N ALA A 92 10.41 -1.15 5.34
CA ALA A 92 10.72 -1.18 3.92
C ALA A 92 11.75 -0.09 3.61
N THR A 93 12.77 -0.44 2.83
CA THR A 93 13.73 0.51 2.28
C THR A 93 13.96 0.17 0.82
N ILE A 94 13.80 1.13 -0.07
CA ILE A 94 14.03 0.99 -1.51
C ILE A 94 14.81 2.19 -1.98
N THR A 95 15.76 1.98 -2.87
CA THR A 95 16.56 3.08 -3.39
C THR A 95 17.14 2.75 -4.76
N ALA A 96 17.28 3.77 -5.60
CA ALA A 96 17.72 3.70 -6.99
C ALA A 96 19.23 3.45 -7.13
N THR A 97 19.73 2.58 -8.01
CA THR A 97 21.16 2.24 -8.07
C THR A 97 22.01 3.15 -8.94
N GLU A 98 21.38 4.01 -9.71
CA GLU A 98 22.00 4.84 -10.73
C GLU A 98 22.90 5.91 -10.07
N PRO A 99 24.15 6.10 -10.54
CA PRO A 99 25.07 7.07 -9.95
C PRO A 99 24.54 8.51 -9.90
N GLU A 100 23.76 8.93 -10.90
CA GLU A 100 23.11 10.24 -10.94
C GLU A 100 22.06 10.45 -9.85
N PHE A 101 21.52 9.36 -9.29
CA PHE A 101 20.57 9.37 -8.18
C PHE A 101 21.25 9.08 -6.84
N ARG A 102 22.53 8.66 -6.88
CA ARG A 102 23.37 8.25 -5.74
C ARG A 102 24.75 8.94 -5.80
N PRO A 103 24.81 10.29 -5.72
CA PRO A 103 26.08 10.97 -5.59
C PRO A 103 26.86 10.45 -4.38
N ASN A 104 28.19 10.50 -4.45
CA ASN A 104 29.11 9.92 -3.45
C ASN A 104 29.16 10.76 -2.16
N LEU A 105 28.06 10.74 -1.41
CA LEU A 105 27.90 11.38 -0.12
C LEU A 105 28.43 10.47 0.99
N THR A 106 28.96 11.08 2.04
CA THR A 106 29.38 10.36 3.25
C THR A 106 28.47 10.73 4.40
N PHE A 107 28.19 9.77 5.29
CA PHE A 107 27.50 10.05 6.56
C PHE A 107 28.52 10.15 7.70
N PRO A 108 28.44 11.16 8.57
CA PRO A 108 27.50 12.29 8.54
C PRO A 108 27.84 13.31 7.44
N TYR A 109 26.92 14.24 7.18
CA TYR A 109 27.09 15.38 6.27
C TYR A 109 28.50 16.00 6.38
N GLN A 110 29.15 16.21 5.25
CA GLN A 110 30.43 16.90 5.14
C GLN A 110 30.24 18.32 4.61
N ALA A 111 31.11 19.24 5.01
CA ALA A 111 30.99 20.66 4.63
C ALA A 111 31.10 20.91 3.10
N ASN A 112 31.64 19.96 2.35
CA ASN A 112 31.73 20.00 0.88
C ASN A 112 30.55 19.30 0.19
N ASP A 113 29.66 18.64 0.93
CA ASP A 113 28.43 18.08 0.38
C ASP A 113 27.44 19.21 0.06
N THR A 114 26.72 19.10 -1.06
CA THR A 114 25.66 20.05 -1.40
C THR A 114 24.29 19.55 -0.95
N ASP A 115 23.41 20.46 -0.55
CA ASP A 115 22.00 20.12 -0.27
C ASP A 115 21.32 19.49 -1.49
N ALA A 116 21.73 19.86 -2.70
CA ALA A 116 21.19 19.32 -3.94
C ALA A 116 21.51 17.83 -4.09
N ASP A 117 22.73 17.41 -3.75
CA ASP A 117 23.13 16.01 -3.79
C ASP A 117 22.35 15.18 -2.76
N TRP A 118 22.23 15.69 -1.52
CA TRP A 118 21.43 15.04 -0.47
C TRP A 118 19.95 14.95 -0.86
N ALA A 119 19.40 16.00 -1.46
CA ALA A 119 18.04 16.01 -1.97
C ALA A 119 17.85 14.99 -3.11
N GLN A 120 18.87 14.79 -3.96
CA GLN A 120 18.83 13.82 -5.04
C GLN A 120 18.73 12.39 -4.49
N VAL A 121 19.56 12.04 -3.50
CA VAL A 121 19.45 10.75 -2.80
C VAL A 121 18.08 10.59 -2.14
N GLY A 122 17.58 11.63 -1.49
CA GLY A 122 16.28 11.62 -0.81
C GLY A 122 15.09 11.41 -1.74
N LYS A 123 15.09 12.00 -2.95
CA LYS A 123 14.03 11.81 -3.96
C LYS A 123 13.95 10.39 -4.51
N HIS A 124 15.09 9.70 -4.54
CA HIS A 124 15.24 8.37 -5.12
C HIS A 124 15.45 7.27 -4.07
N SER A 125 15.09 7.58 -2.82
CA SER A 125 15.12 6.65 -1.71
C SER A 125 13.80 6.72 -0.95
N ILE A 126 13.31 5.58 -0.50
CA ILE A 126 12.18 5.50 0.39
C ILE A 126 12.53 4.60 1.55
N GLY A 127 12.19 5.01 2.76
CA GLY A 127 12.48 4.29 3.98
C GLY A 127 11.35 4.56 4.96
N TYR A 128 10.68 3.51 5.40
CA TYR A 128 9.65 3.62 6.43
C TYR A 128 9.58 2.35 7.27
N ALA A 129 9.17 2.51 8.52
CA ALA A 129 9.00 1.40 9.45
C ALA A 129 7.91 1.70 10.49
N GLY A 130 7.36 0.63 11.05
CA GLY A 130 6.32 0.70 12.07
C GLY A 130 5.71 -0.67 12.33
N PRO A 131 4.65 -0.74 13.15
CA PRO A 131 3.87 -1.95 13.29
C PRO A 131 3.24 -2.34 11.94
N PHE A 132 2.88 -3.59 11.79
CA PHE A 132 1.96 -4.04 10.76
C PHE A 132 0.97 -5.03 11.36
N ARG A 133 -0.19 -5.13 10.73
CA ARG A 133 -1.29 -5.99 11.18
C ARG A 133 -2.08 -6.50 10.00
N VAL A 134 -2.74 -7.63 10.19
CA VAL A 134 -3.72 -8.17 9.24
C VAL A 134 -4.93 -7.22 9.18
N ASN A 135 -5.54 -7.11 8.01
CA ASN A 135 -6.86 -6.50 7.89
C ASN A 135 -7.90 -7.56 8.24
N ASP A 136 -8.50 -7.44 9.42
CA ASP A 136 -9.50 -8.34 9.97
C ASP A 136 -10.88 -8.21 9.30
N GLU A 137 -11.08 -7.16 8.50
CA GLU A 137 -12.31 -6.95 7.72
C GLU A 137 -12.39 -7.86 6.48
N LEU A 138 -11.29 -8.51 6.09
CA LEU A 138 -11.20 -9.33 4.87
C LEU A 138 -10.66 -10.73 5.21
N PRO A 139 -11.12 -11.79 4.50
CA PRO A 139 -10.51 -13.10 4.62
C PRO A 139 -9.01 -13.04 4.32
N ALA A 140 -8.21 -13.70 5.16
CA ALA A 140 -6.78 -13.80 5.00
C ALA A 140 -6.28 -15.20 5.37
N THR A 141 -5.17 -15.59 4.78
CA THR A 141 -4.45 -16.85 5.01
C THR A 141 -2.95 -16.58 5.13
N GLU A 142 -2.16 -17.60 5.43
CA GLU A 142 -0.70 -17.50 5.40
C GLU A 142 -0.13 -17.14 4.01
N THR A 143 -0.91 -17.31 2.93
CA THR A 143 -0.47 -17.10 1.56
C THR A 143 -1.11 -15.93 0.85
N GLU A 144 -2.27 -15.44 1.29
CA GLU A 144 -2.92 -14.29 0.66
C GLU A 144 -3.79 -13.52 1.64
N GLY A 145 -3.94 -12.22 1.39
CA GLY A 145 -4.80 -11.37 2.19
C GLY A 145 -4.43 -9.90 2.07
N GLN A 146 -4.82 -9.14 3.08
CA GLN A 146 -4.50 -7.73 3.18
C GLN A 146 -3.91 -7.42 4.55
N ILE A 147 -2.88 -6.58 4.57
CA ILE A 147 -2.25 -6.04 5.76
C ILE A 147 -2.23 -4.52 5.70
N PHE A 148 -2.04 -3.90 6.85
CA PHE A 148 -1.68 -2.50 6.96
C PHE A 148 -0.24 -2.39 7.43
N HIS A 149 0.57 -1.61 6.72
CA HIS A 149 1.82 -1.07 7.28
C HIS A 149 1.47 0.20 8.05
N GLY A 150 1.73 0.23 9.34
CA GLY A 150 1.51 1.37 10.21
C GLY A 150 0.49 1.13 11.33
N PRO A 151 0.20 2.18 12.14
CA PRO A 151 0.64 3.57 11.96
C PRO A 151 2.15 3.72 11.90
N LEU A 152 2.70 4.29 10.81
CA LEU A 152 4.15 4.32 10.60
C LEU A 152 4.84 5.15 11.68
N THR A 153 5.88 4.58 12.31
CA THR A 153 6.64 5.23 13.38
C THR A 153 7.71 6.17 12.81
N VAL A 154 8.37 5.73 11.73
CA VAL A 154 9.39 6.51 11.02
C VAL A 154 9.14 6.42 9.53
N ALA A 155 9.34 7.52 8.82
CA ALA A 155 9.31 7.59 7.37
C ALA A 155 10.17 8.76 6.89
N ASN A 156 10.93 8.55 5.81
CA ASN A 156 11.66 9.65 5.16
C ASN A 156 10.73 10.61 4.41
N VAL A 157 9.51 10.17 4.06
CA VAL A 157 8.41 11.02 3.61
C VAL A 157 7.62 11.47 4.85
N PRO A 158 7.74 12.72 5.32
CA PRO A 158 7.23 13.10 6.65
C PRO A 158 5.71 12.96 6.80
N THR A 159 4.95 13.18 5.72
CA THR A 159 3.48 13.05 5.70
C THR A 159 2.99 11.62 5.91
N TRP A 160 3.87 10.62 5.85
CA TRP A 160 3.52 9.22 6.06
C TRP A 160 3.58 8.79 7.52
N VAL A 161 4.23 9.57 8.39
CA VAL A 161 4.28 9.26 9.83
C VAL A 161 2.85 9.24 10.40
N GLY A 162 2.52 8.20 11.16
CA GLY A 162 1.19 7.95 11.70
C GLY A 162 0.16 7.42 10.71
N GLN A 163 0.49 7.30 9.42
CA GLN A 163 -0.44 6.79 8.41
C GLN A 163 -0.47 5.26 8.38
N ASN A 164 -1.62 4.71 7.92
CA ASN A 164 -1.79 3.29 7.63
C ASN A 164 -1.77 3.06 6.12
N HIS A 165 -0.88 2.21 5.67
CA HIS A 165 -0.69 1.86 4.27
C HIS A 165 -1.28 0.49 3.99
N ARG A 166 -2.41 0.46 3.27
CA ARG A 166 -3.08 -0.77 2.85
C ARG A 166 -2.24 -1.52 1.81
N ARG A 167 -2.02 -2.82 2.02
CA ARG A 167 -1.23 -3.69 1.14
C ARG A 167 -1.91 -5.04 0.96
N ASN A 168 -2.11 -5.45 -0.28
CA ASN A 168 -2.53 -6.81 -0.61
C ASN A 168 -1.28 -7.68 -0.73
N TYR A 169 -1.18 -8.76 0.03
CA TYR A 169 -0.06 -9.67 -0.05
C TYR A 169 -0.45 -10.97 -0.73
N THR A 170 0.52 -11.56 -1.44
CA THR A 170 0.43 -12.92 -1.96
C THR A 170 1.80 -13.58 -1.84
N VAL A 171 1.87 -14.73 -1.19
CA VAL A 171 3.07 -15.57 -1.08
C VAL A 171 3.02 -16.60 -2.19
N VAL A 172 4.11 -16.71 -2.94
CA VAL A 172 4.26 -17.65 -4.05
C VAL A 172 5.51 -18.49 -3.79
N GLU A 173 5.39 -19.81 -3.91
CA GLU A 173 6.53 -20.72 -3.83
C GLU A 173 6.87 -21.20 -5.25
N VAL A 174 8.14 -21.10 -5.61
CA VAL A 174 8.66 -21.46 -6.94
C VAL A 174 9.88 -22.35 -6.75
N GLU A 175 9.99 -23.42 -7.52
CA GLU A 175 11.21 -24.23 -7.54
C GLU A 175 12.26 -23.57 -8.44
N GLU A 176 13.42 -23.24 -7.87
CA GLU A 176 14.58 -22.68 -8.58
C GLU A 176 15.79 -23.56 -8.25
N GLU A 177 16.43 -24.12 -9.29
CA GLU A 177 17.65 -24.93 -9.15
C GLU A 177 17.49 -26.08 -8.11
N GLY A 178 16.30 -26.70 -8.06
CA GLY A 178 15.97 -27.79 -7.14
C GLY A 178 15.69 -27.35 -5.70
N THR A 179 15.58 -26.05 -5.43
CA THR A 179 15.23 -25.49 -4.11
C THR A 179 13.92 -24.72 -4.20
N ILE A 180 13.04 -24.89 -3.20
CA ILE A 180 11.82 -24.08 -3.09
C ILE A 180 12.19 -22.67 -2.60
N VAL A 181 11.94 -21.68 -3.44
CA VAL A 181 12.14 -20.26 -3.17
C VAL A 181 10.78 -19.59 -2.92
N LYS A 182 10.71 -18.77 -1.88
CA LYS A 182 9.51 -18.02 -1.52
C LYS A 182 9.58 -16.59 -2.04
N TYR A 183 8.56 -16.20 -2.79
CA TYR A 183 8.32 -14.84 -3.25
C TYR A 183 7.14 -14.23 -2.51
N LEU A 184 7.20 -12.92 -2.32
CA LEU A 184 6.15 -12.10 -1.75
C LEU A 184 5.79 -11.00 -2.74
N ARG A 185 4.55 -11.03 -3.21
CA ARG A 185 3.95 -9.97 -4.01
C ARG A 185 3.21 -9.02 -3.09
N ILE A 186 3.56 -7.74 -3.14
CA ILE A 186 2.88 -6.67 -2.40
C ILE A 186 2.23 -5.71 -3.40
N GLY A 187 0.90 -5.66 -3.38
CA GLY A 187 0.09 -4.71 -4.13
C GLY A 187 -0.30 -3.50 -3.27
N SER A 188 -0.29 -2.31 -3.88
CA SER A 188 -0.79 -1.07 -3.29
C SER A 188 -1.75 -0.38 -4.26
N GLU A 189 -2.77 0.28 -3.70
CA GLU A 189 -3.67 1.18 -4.43
C GLU A 189 -3.62 2.54 -3.75
N ARG A 190 -3.34 3.58 -4.55
CA ARG A 190 -3.09 4.94 -4.05
C ARG A 190 -4.26 5.91 -4.35
N GLY A 191 -5.40 5.36 -4.75
CA GLY A 191 -6.55 6.12 -5.24
C GLY A 191 -6.36 6.62 -6.67
N GLY A 192 -7.44 7.10 -7.31
CA GLY A 192 -7.39 7.68 -8.66
C GLY A 192 -6.92 6.71 -9.75
N GLY A 193 -7.02 5.39 -9.53
CA GLY A 193 -6.59 4.36 -10.46
C GLY A 193 -5.11 4.01 -10.43
N TYR A 194 -4.32 4.62 -9.54
CA TYR A 194 -2.90 4.31 -9.37
C TYR A 194 -2.72 3.02 -8.56
N ARG A 195 -1.99 2.06 -9.15
CA ARG A 195 -1.64 0.79 -8.50
C ARG A 195 -0.16 0.51 -8.66
N GLY A 196 0.49 0.10 -7.56
CA GLY A 196 1.88 -0.35 -7.57
C GLY A 196 1.96 -1.81 -7.13
N VAL A 197 2.78 -2.61 -7.80
CA VAL A 197 3.05 -4.00 -7.46
C VAL A 197 4.56 -4.18 -7.31
N LEU A 198 4.97 -4.67 -6.15
CA LEU A 198 6.37 -4.99 -5.86
C LEU A 198 6.49 -6.48 -5.62
N TRP A 199 7.50 -7.08 -6.22
CA TRP A 199 7.88 -8.47 -6.01
C TRP A 199 9.14 -8.54 -5.18
N TRP A 200 9.11 -9.39 -4.15
CA TRP A 200 10.19 -9.57 -3.22
C TRP A 200 10.56 -11.05 -3.12
N LYS A 201 11.84 -11.38 -3.08
CA LYS A 201 12.36 -12.73 -2.87
C LYS A 201 12.79 -12.87 -1.42
N ARG A 202 12.36 -13.93 -0.73
CA ARG A 202 12.77 -14.21 0.65
C ARG A 202 14.26 -14.54 0.72
N LEU A 203 14.97 -13.91 1.64
CA LEU A 203 16.38 -14.17 1.96
C LEU A 203 16.44 -15.13 3.16
N ALA A 204 16.41 -16.43 2.87
CA ALA A 204 16.37 -17.55 3.83
C ALA A 204 15.09 -17.67 4.69
#